data_AF-A0A0D2LPZ6-F1
#
_entry.id   AF-A0A0D2LPZ6-F1
#
_cell.length_a   1.000
_cell.length_b   1.000
_cell.length_c   1.000
_cell.angle_alpha   90.00
_cell.angle_beta   90.00
_cell.angle_gamma   90.00
#
_symmetry.space_group_name_H-M   'P 1'
#
loop_
_entity.id
_entity.type
_entity.pdbx_description
1 polymer ?
#
loop_
_entity_poly.entity_id
_entity_poly.type
_entity_poly.pdbx_seq_one_letter_code
_entity_poly.pdbx_strand_id
1 'polypeptide(L)' 'LIYLPPYSPDFNPIEQAFHSIKCWLRRQEAQAVSAEVRPWLIHQAIDTVTQEMAEGWIQNCGYSFIDEIELV' A
#
# COMPACT_ATOMS: atom_id res chain seq x y z
N LEU A 1 -18.38 -4.16 2.82
CA LEU A 1 -17.40 -5.26 2.63
C LEU A 1 -17.45 -5.67 1.17
N ILE A 2 -16.30 -5.74 0.49
CA ILE A 2 -16.18 -6.25 -0.89
C ILE A 2 -15.64 -7.68 -0.79
N TYR A 3 -16.33 -8.64 -1.40
CA TYR A 3 -15.88 -10.03 -1.44
C TYR A 3 -14.99 -10.27 -2.67
N LEU A 4 -13.79 -10.80 -2.43
CA LEU A 4 -12.85 -11.15 -3.49
C LEU A 4 -12.94 -12.66 -3.79
N PRO A 5 -12.80 -13.07 -5.06
CA PRO A 5 -12.62 -14.48 -5.39
C PRO A 5 -11.34 -15.03 -4.73
N PRO A 6 -11.27 -16.35 -4.45
CA PRO A 6 -10.05 -16.98 -3.94
C PRO A 6 -8.84 -16.68 -4.85
N TYR A 7 -7.67 -16.46 -4.25
CA TYR A 7 -6.41 -16.21 -4.95
C TYR A 7 -6.46 -15.05 -5.96
N SER A 8 -7.20 -13.98 -5.65
CA SER A 8 -7.25 -12.76 -6.47
C SER A 8 -6.46 -11.60 -5.84
N PRO A 9 -5.12 -11.71 -5.70
CA PRO A 9 -4.30 -10.64 -5.15
C PRO A 9 -4.35 -9.37 -6.00
N ASP A 10 -4.60 -9.52 -7.31
CA ASP A 10 -4.69 -8.40 -8.26
C ASP A 10 -5.86 -7.45 -7.95
N PHE A 11 -6.87 -7.92 -7.21
CA PHE A 11 -8.02 -7.10 -6.77
C PHE A 11 -7.85 -6.54 -5.35
N ASN A 12 -6.70 -6.77 -4.71
CA ASN A 12 -6.47 -6.29 -3.35
C ASN A 12 -5.36 -5.20 -3.32
N PRO A 13 -5.72 -3.92 -3.14
CA PRO A 13 -4.75 -2.82 -3.21
C PRO A 13 -3.67 -2.89 -2.11
N ILE A 14 -3.92 -3.62 -1.00
CA ILE A 14 -2.92 -3.81 0.06
C ILE A 14 -1.67 -4.55 -0.44
N GLU A 15 -1.78 -5.36 -1.49
CA GLU A 15 -0.64 -6.08 -2.07
C GLU A 15 0.38 -5.09 -2.66
N GLN A 16 -0.10 -4.05 -3.34
CA GLN A 16 0.75 -2.98 -3.87
C GLN A 16 1.36 -2.13 -2.75
N ALA A 17 0.59 -1.84 -1.69
CA ALA A 17 1.10 -1.14 -0.51
C ALA A 17 2.23 -1.93 0.17
N PHE A 18 2.03 -3.23 0.42
CA PHE A 18 3.07 -4.08 0.99
C PHE A 18 4.27 -4.23 0.05
N HIS A 19 4.06 -4.28 -1.26
CA HIS A 19 5.18 -4.25 -2.21
C HIS A 19 6.03 -2.99 -2.03
N SER A 20 5.41 -1.81 -2.00
CA SER A 20 6.10 -0.52 -1.80
C SER A 20 6.87 -0.48 -0.47
N ILE A 21 6.21 -0.82 0.63
CA ILE A 21 6.80 -0.84 1.98
C ILE A 21 8.00 -1.80 2.04
N LYS A 22 7.86 -3.02 1.50
CA LYS A 22 8.97 -4.00 1.44
C LYS A 22 10.12 -3.49 0.59
N CYS A 23 9.85 -2.85 -0.55
CA CYS A 23 10.88 -2.25 -1.40
C CYS A 23 11.65 -1.15 -0.67
N TRP A 24 10.96 -0.30 0.10
CA TRP A 24 11.60 0.71 0.94
C TRP A 24 12.48 0.06 2.03
N LEU A 25 11.95 -0.92 2.75
CA LEU A 25 12.68 -1.62 3.83
C LEU A 25 13.94 -2.33 3.32
N ARG A 26 13.89 -2.94 2.13
CA ARG A 26 15.06 -3.56 1.50
C ARG A 26 16.20 -2.57 1.25
N ARG A 27 15.89 -1.31 0.94
CA ARG A 27 16.91 -0.25 0.79
C ARG A 27 17.54 0.15 2.13
N GLN A 28 16.91 -0.20 3.25
CA GLN A 28 17.40 0.08 4.61
C GLN A 28 17.98 -1.15 5.31
N GLU A 29 18.30 -2.22 4.58
CA GLU A 29 18.74 -3.50 5.15
C GLU A 29 19.95 -3.37 6.10
N ALA A 30 20.88 -2.46 5.79
CA ALA A 30 22.05 -2.20 6.63
C ALA A 30 21.66 -1.67 8.03
N GLN A 31 20.59 -0.87 8.13
CA GLN A 31 20.09 -0.33 9.40
C GLN A 31 19.27 -1.36 10.17
N ALA A 32 18.60 -2.27 9.47
CA ALA A 32 17.70 -3.28 10.04
C ALA A 32 18.42 -4.38 10.85
N VAL A 33 19.76 -4.43 10.80
CA VAL A 33 20.58 -5.33 11.63
C VAL A 33 20.34 -5.08 13.12
N SER A 34 20.20 -3.81 13.53
CA SER A 34 19.86 -3.45 14.91
C SER A 34 18.38 -3.69 15.19
N ALA A 35 18.07 -4.56 16.13
CA ALA A 35 16.69 -4.89 16.51
C ALA A 35 15.93 -3.68 17.06
N GLU A 36 16.61 -2.77 17.75
CA GLU A 36 16.03 -1.56 18.34
C GLU A 36 15.56 -0.56 17.28
N VAL A 37 16.17 -0.59 16.08
CA VAL A 37 15.87 0.33 14.98
C VAL A 37 14.72 -0.18 14.09
N ARG A 38 14.43 -1.49 14.10
CA ARG A 38 13.41 -2.11 13.22
C ARG A 38 12.01 -1.50 13.36
N PRO A 39 11.48 -1.22 14.58
CA PRO A 39 10.17 -0.59 14.69
C PRO A 39 10.12 0.78 13.99
N TRP A 40 11.17 1.59 14.15
CA TRP A 40 11.28 2.89 13.51
C TRP A 40 11.37 2.80 11.99
N LEU A 41 12.10 1.82 11.45
CA LEU A 41 12.14 1.58 10.00
C LEU A 41 10.77 1.20 9.44
N ILE A 42 9.97 0.42 10.18
CA ILE A 42 8.60 0.08 9.77
C ILE A 42 7.73 1.34 9.76
N HIS A 43 7.80 2.18 10.79
CA HIS A 43 7.10 3.46 10.82
C HIS A 43 7.46 4.35 9.63
N GLN A 44 8.76 4.55 9.39
CA GLN A 44 9.23 5.34 8.25
C GLN A 44 8.81 4.76 6.90
N ALA A 45 8.79 3.43 6.76
CA ALA A 45 8.32 2.79 5.53
C ALA A 45 6.83 3.05 5.29
N ILE A 46 6.01 2.99 6.33
CA ILE A 46 4.58 3.30 6.26
C ILE A 46 4.37 4.77 5.89
N ASP A 47 5.14 5.68 6.49
CA ASP A 47 5.06 7.12 6.21
C ASP A 47 5.43 7.48 4.76
N THR A 48 6.04 6.56 4.00
CA THR A 48 6.29 6.79 2.56
C THR A 48 5.08 6.56 1.68
N VAL A 49 4.00 5.97 2.20
CA VAL A 49 2.77 5.74 1.45
C VAL A 49 1.97 7.04 1.41
N THR A 50 1.90 7.65 0.22
CA THR A 50 1.11 8.88 0.02
C THR A 50 -0.33 8.57 -0.38
N GLN A 51 -1.18 9.59 -0.31
CA GLN A 51 -2.57 9.51 -0.77
C GLN A 51 -2.64 9.17 -2.27
N GLU A 52 -1.81 9.80 -3.10
CA GLU A 52 -1.78 9.58 -4.55
C GLU A 52 -1.37 8.14 -4.89
N MET A 53 -0.45 7.55 -4.11
CA MET A 53 -0.09 6.13 -4.26
C MET A 53 -1.28 5.22 -3.95
N ALA A 54 -1.98 5.48 -2.84
CA ALA A 54 -3.14 4.71 -2.43
C ALA A 54 -4.27 4.77 -3.47
N GLU A 55 -4.57 5.96 -3.98
CA GLU A 55 -5.55 6.16 -5.06
C GLU A 55 -5.16 5.40 -6.33
N GLY A 56 -3.89 5.51 -6.75
CA GLY A 56 -3.37 4.79 -7.90
C GLY A 56 -3.46 3.27 -7.75
N TRP A 57 -3.21 2.72 -6.56
CA TRP A 57 -3.31 1.28 -6.30
C TRP A 57 -4.76 0.79 -6.33
N ILE A 58 -5.69 1.55 -5.77
CA ILE A 58 -7.13 1.26 -5.82
C ILE A 58 -7.60 1.22 -7.28
N GLN A 59 -7.20 2.20 -8.08
CA GLN A 59 -7.52 2.25 -9.52
C GLN A 59 -6.89 1.10 -10.30
N ASN A 60 -5.64 0.74 -10.00
CA ASN A 60 -4.97 -0.39 -10.66
C ASN A 60 -5.64 -1.74 -10.35
N CYS A 61 -6.36 -1.86 -9.24
CA CYS A 61 -7.21 -3.02 -8.93
C CYS A 61 -8.57 -3.01 -9.65
N GLY A 62 -8.86 -2.00 -10.47
CA GLY A 62 -10.10 -1.86 -11.24
C GLY A 62 -11.23 -1.13 -10.51
N TYR A 63 -10.95 -0.49 -9.37
CA TYR A 63 -11.94 0.31 -8.64
C TYR A 63 -11.89 1.78 -9.06
N SER A 64 -13.05 2.42 -9.16
CA SER A 64 -13.15 3.86 -9.40
C SER A 64 -13.70 4.57 -8.17
N PHE A 65 -13.27 5.81 -8.00
CA PHE A 65 -13.95 6.74 -7.09
C PHE A 65 -15.17 7.29 -7.85
N ILE A 66 -16.34 7.21 -7.22
CA ILE A 66 -17.54 7.86 -7.75
C ILE A 66 -17.52 9.28 -7.16
N ASP A 67 -17.38 10.29 -8.03
CA ASP A 67 -17.64 11.66 -7.61
C ASP A 67 -19.16 11.85 -7.48
N GLU A 68 -19.64 12.40 -6.36
CA GLU A 68 -21.07 12.67 -6.09
C GLU A 68 -21.69 13.76 -7.00
N ILE A 69 -21.21 13.95 -8.24
CA ILE A 69 -21.63 15.04 -9.14
C ILE A 69 -22.56 14.55 -10.28
N GLU A 70 -23.16 13.36 -10.18
CA GLU A 70 -24.23 12.91 -11.10
C GLU A 70 -25.56 12.65 -10.40
N LEU A 71 -25.91 13.48 -9.41
CA LEU A 71 -27.27 13.58 -8.87
C LEU A 71 -27.75 15.05 -8.86
N VAL A 72 -27.72 15.71 -10.03
CA VAL A 72 -28.58 16.87 -10.34
C VAL A 72 -29.07 16.77 -11.77
#